data_AF-A0A1Q6V1V8-F1
#
_entry.id   AF-A0A1Q6V1V8-F1
#
_cell.length_a   1.000
_cell.length_b   1.000
_cell.length_c   1.000
_cell.angle_alpha   90.00
_cell.angle_beta   90.00
_cell.angle_gamma   90.00
#
_symmetry.space_group_name_H-M   'P 1'
#
loop_
_entity.id
_entity.type
_entity.pdbx_description
1 polymer ?
#
loop_
_entity_poly.entity_id
_entity_poly.type
_entity_poly.pdbx_seq_one_letter_code
_entity_poly.pdbx_strand_id
1 'polypeptide(L)' 'MNQIIKVAWDLNEQTDNRYRLVYEIAELAKRLVDEYQLKRPKDEFGFEDYNFDNSIKKENPVEHAIMVKASEVDESRLVG' A
#
# COMPACT_ATOMS: atom_id res chain seq x y z
N MET A 1 19.89 2.46 -4.42
CA MET A 1 18.66 2.02 -5.12
C MET A 1 17.50 2.30 -4.18
N ASN A 2 16.44 2.97 -4.65
CA ASN A 2 15.31 3.35 -3.80
C ASN A 2 14.67 2.07 -3.22
N GLN A 3 14.43 1.98 -1.91
CA GLN A 3 14.01 0.73 -1.24
C GLN A 3 12.76 0.13 -1.87
N ILE A 4 11.82 0.98 -2.29
CA ILE A 4 10.60 0.60 -2.98
C ILE A 4 10.84 -0.08 -4.34
N ILE A 5 11.89 0.32 -5.06
CA ILE A 5 12.24 -0.27 -6.36
C ILE A 5 12.72 -1.71 -6.15
N LYS A 6 13.47 -1.97 -5.07
CA LYS A 6 13.92 -3.32 -4.74
C LYS A 6 12.72 -4.22 -4.42
N VAL A 7 11.80 -3.76 -3.56
CA VAL A 7 10.59 -4.49 -3.20
C VAL A 7 9.74 -4.79 -4.45
N ALA A 8 9.50 -3.78 -5.29
CA ALA A 8 8.73 -3.96 -6.52
C ALA A 8 9.38 -4.96 -7.48
N TRP A 9 10.73 -4.97 -7.57
CA TRP A 9 11.46 -5.91 -8.40
C TRP A 9 11.35 -7.33 -7.85
N ASP A 10 11.59 -7.54 -6.55
CA ASP A 10 11.45 -8.84 -5.89
C ASP A 10 10.02 -9.40 -6.09
N LEU A 11 9.00 -8.56 -5.94
CA LEU A 11 7.59 -8.91 -6.15
C LEU A 11 7.29 -9.34 -7.60
N ASN A 12 7.91 -8.65 -8.57
CA ASN A 12 7.75 -8.92 -9.99
C ASN A 12 8.44 -10.24 -10.41
N GLU A 13 9.55 -10.62 -9.78
CA GLU A 13 10.21 -11.91 -10.03
C GLU A 13 9.45 -13.08 -9.43
N GLN A 14 8.71 -12.85 -8.34
CA GLN A 14 7.97 -13.88 -7.62
C GLN A 14 6.55 -14.11 -8.16
N THR A 15 6.15 -13.34 -9.18
CA THR A 15 4.83 -13.38 -9.78
C THR A 15 4.88 -14.06 -11.14
N ASP A 16 4.00 -15.05 -11.35
CA ASP A 16 3.86 -15.71 -12.66
C ASP A 16 3.23 -14.81 -13.72
N ASN A 17 2.27 -13.96 -13.33
CA ASN A 17 1.57 -13.05 -14.21
C ASN A 17 1.75 -11.57 -13.81
N ARG A 18 2.73 -10.93 -14.44
CA ARG A 18 3.10 -9.53 -14.18
C ARG A 18 1.98 -8.54 -14.46
N TYR A 19 1.14 -8.79 -15.46
CA TYR A 19 0.00 -7.93 -15.76
C TYR A 19 -1.05 -7.99 -14.65
N ARG A 20 -1.33 -9.20 -14.14
CA ARG A 20 -2.24 -9.39 -13.01
C ARG A 20 -1.72 -8.66 -11.77
N LEU A 21 -0.43 -8.74 -11.48
CA LEU A 21 0.18 -8.02 -10.36
C LEU A 21 -0.03 -6.50 -10.47
N VAL A 22 0.17 -5.92 -11.66
CA VAL A 22 -0.08 -4.48 -11.87
C VAL A 22 -1.56 -4.13 -11.62
N TYR A 23 -2.49 -4.97 -12.07
CA TYR A 23 -3.91 -4.77 -11.79
C TYR A 23 -4.23 -4.83 -10.29
N GLU A 24 -3.68 -5.80 -9.56
CA GLU A 24 -3.89 -5.94 -8.13
C GLU A 24 -3.33 -4.74 -7.35
N ILE A 25 -2.12 -4.26 -7.71
CA ILE A 25 -1.53 -3.06 -7.12
C ILE A 25 -2.38 -1.82 -7.41
N ALA A 26 -2.87 -1.67 -8.66
CA ALA A 26 -3.71 -0.54 -9.03
C ALA A 26 -5.06 -0.54 -8.29
N GLU A 27 -5.66 -1.72 -8.11
CA GLU A 27 -6.89 -1.87 -7.33
C GLU A 27 -6.68 -1.52 -5.85
N LEU A 28 -5.59 -2.01 -5.25
CA LEU A 28 -5.22 -1.68 -3.87
C LEU A 28 -4.96 -0.18 -3.69
N ALA A 29 -4.19 0.44 -4.58
CA ALA A 29 -3.92 1.86 -4.56
C ALA A 29 -5.22 2.69 -4.66
N LYS A 30 -6.14 2.27 -5.52
CA LYS A 30 -7.46 2.91 -5.63
C LYS A 30 -8.25 2.81 -4.32
N ARG A 31 -8.32 1.62 -3.71
CA ARG A 31 -9.01 1.43 -2.42
C ARG A 31 -8.42 2.30 -1.31
N LEU A 32 -7.08 2.39 -1.23
CA LEU A 32 -6.39 3.25 -0.27
C LEU A 32 -6.76 4.73 -0.45
N VAL A 33 -6.82 5.20 -1.70
CA VAL A 33 -7.25 6.58 -2.01
C VAL A 33 -8.70 6.79 -1.65
N ASP A 34 -9.60 5.86 -2.03
CA ASP A 34 -11.03 5.95 -1.75
C ASP A 34 -11.29 5.99 -0.23
N GLU A 35 -10.62 5.14 0.56
CA GLU A 35 -10.69 5.15 2.02
C GLU A 35 -10.20 6.48 2.63
N TYR A 36 -9.11 7.02 2.11
CA TYR A 36 -8.56 8.29 2.58
C TYR A 36 -9.51 9.46 2.27
N GLN A 37 -10.09 9.50 1.07
CA GLN A 37 -11.08 10.52 0.70
C GLN A 37 -12.38 10.37 1.51
N LEU A 38 -12.80 9.16 1.87
CA LEU A 38 -13.96 8.90 2.72
C LEU A 38 -13.74 9.36 4.17
N LYS A 39 -12.50 9.31 4.66
CA LYS A 39 -12.10 9.76 6.01
C LYS A 39 -11.92 11.29 6.10
N ARG A 40 -11.52 11.95 5.00
CA ARG A 40 -11.36 13.43 4.93
C ARG A 40 -12.54 14.26 5.46
N PRO A 41 -13.83 14.00 5.11
CA PRO A 41 -14.93 14.81 5.61
C PRO A 41 -15.26 14.58 7.10
N LYS A 42 -14.68 13.55 7.76
CA LYS A 42 -14.87 13.30 9.20
C LYS A 42 -13.86 14.04 10.08
N ASP A 43 -12.66 14.32 9.58
CA ASP A 43 -11.58 14.93 10.36
C ASP A 43 -11.62 16.48 10.35
N GLU A 44 -12.39 17.10 9.45
CA GLU A 44 -12.47 18.56 9.33
C GLU A 44 -13.33 19.24 10.42
N PHE A 45 -13.95 18.47 11.33
CA PHE A 45 -14.83 19.00 12.39
C PHE A 45 -14.43 18.65 13.83
N GLY A 46 -13.25 18.08 14.08
CA GLY A 46 -12.82 17.89 15.46
C GLY A 46 -11.54 17.12 15.66
N PHE A 47 -10.66 17.73 16.46
CA PHE A 47 -9.48 17.15 17.09
C PHE A 47 -8.19 17.09 16.24
N GLU A 48 -7.47 18.22 16.31
CA GLU A 48 -6.01 18.18 16.47
C GLU A 48 -5.63 17.19 17.60
N ASP A 49 -4.52 16.48 17.42
CA ASP A 49 -3.88 15.58 18.38
C ASP A 49 -4.59 14.26 18.73
N TYR A 50 -4.33 13.22 17.93
CA TYR A 50 -3.83 11.96 18.48
C TYR A 50 -2.79 11.35 17.53
N ASN A 51 -1.58 11.15 18.08
CA ASN A 51 -0.42 10.48 17.49
C ASN A 51 -0.74 9.04 17.02
N PHE A 52 -1.41 8.89 15.88
CA PHE A 52 -1.40 7.65 15.11
C PHE A 52 -0.69 7.94 13.79
N ASP A 53 0.61 7.62 13.77
CA ASP A 53 1.45 7.44 12.59
C ASP A 53 1.03 8.22 11.33
N ASN A 54 1.34 9.52 11.31
CA ASN A 54 1.18 10.38 10.12
C ASN A 54 2.13 9.98 8.96
N SER A 55 2.87 8.88 9.05
CA SER A 55 3.68 8.30 7.97
C SER A 55 2.82 7.93 6.75
N ILE A 56 1.61 7.41 6.98
CA ILE A 56 0.64 7.11 5.90
C ILE A 56 0.14 8.39 5.19
N LYS A 57 0.20 9.57 5.83
CA LYS A 57 -0.32 10.82 5.23
C LYS A 57 0.53 11.38 4.08
N LYS A 58 1.72 10.83 3.80
CA LYS A 58 2.63 11.32 2.75
C LYS A 58 3.10 10.30 1.73
N GLU A 59 2.90 9.01 1.95
CA GLU A 59 3.32 7.99 1.00
C GLU A 59 2.43 7.96 -0.23
N ASN A 60 3.05 7.79 -1.39
CA ASN A 60 2.32 7.63 -2.64
C ASN A 60 1.45 6.36 -2.53
N PRO A 61 0.14 6.43 -2.84
CA PRO A 61 -0.76 5.28 -2.70
C PRO A 61 -0.30 4.05 -3.49
N VAL A 62 0.46 4.24 -4.57
CA VAL A 62 1.07 3.15 -5.34
C VAL A 62 2.22 2.50 -4.56
N GLU A 63 3.07 3.29 -3.90
CA GLU A 63 4.17 2.76 -3.08
C GLU A 63 3.62 2.02 -1.86
N HIS A 64 2.58 2.55 -1.23
CA HIS A 64 1.88 1.88 -0.13
C HIS A 64 1.25 0.55 -0.61
N ALA A 65 0.57 0.54 -1.76
CA ALA A 65 0.00 -0.68 -2.32
C ALA A 65 1.07 -1.74 -2.64
N ILE A 66 2.25 -1.33 -3.14
CA ILE A 66 3.38 -2.24 -3.37
C ILE A 66 3.86 -2.87 -2.06
N MET A 67 3.96 -2.09 -0.99
CA MET A 67 4.38 -2.60 0.33
C MET A 67 3.35 -3.56 0.92
N VAL A 68 2.05 -3.23 0.86
CA VAL A 68 0.97 -4.12 1.30
C VAL A 68 1.04 -5.44 0.54
N LYS A 69 1.18 -5.37 -0.79
CA LYS A 69 1.24 -6.57 -1.62
C LYS A 69 2.47 -7.44 -1.33
N ALA A 70 3.60 -6.82 -1.03
CA ALA A 70 4.80 -7.54 -0.61
C ALA A 70 4.59 -8.28 0.72
N SER A 71 3.96 -7.63 1.71
CA SER A 71 3.65 -8.25 2.99
C SER A 71 2.69 -9.45 2.84
N GLU A 72 1.68 -9.39 1.98
CA GLU A 72 0.77 -10.52 1.71
C GLU A 72 1.52 -11.75 1.16
N VAL A 73 2.49 -11.52 0.27
CA VAL A 73 3.31 -12.58 -0.33
C VAL A 73 4.26 -13.17 0.70
N ASP A 74 4.82 -12.36 1.60
CA ASP A 74 5.69 -12.82 2.68
C ASP A 74 4.91 -13.57 3.77
N GLU A 75 3.71 -13.13 4.17
CA GLU A 75 2.85 -13.84 5.12
C GLU A 75 2.43 -15.21 4.58
N SER A 76 2.15 -15.30 3.28
CA SER A 76 1.83 -16.57 2.61
C SER A 76 2.99 -17.59 2.67
N ARG A 77 4.22 -17.15 2.98
CA ARG A 77 5.41 -18.02 3.13
C ARG A 77 5.71 -18.41 4.57
N LEU A 78 5.16 -17.69 5.56
CA LEU A 78 5.43 -17.96 6.97
C LEU A 78 4.58 -19.09 7.55
N VAL A 79 3.52 -19.49 6.85
CA VAL A 79 2.72 -20.69 7.12
C VAL A 79 3.23 -21.86 6.27
N GLY A 80 4.43 -22.34 6.60
CA GLY A 80 5.06 -23.53 6.04
C GLY A 80 5.48 -24.50 7.15
#